data_AF-A0A661IYH9-F1
#
_entry.id   AF-A0A661IYH9-F1
#
_cell.length_a   1.000
_cell.length_b   1.000
_cell.length_c   1.000
_cell.angle_alpha   90.00
_cell.angle_beta   90.00
_cell.angle_gamma   90.00
#
_symmetry.space_group_name_H-M   'P 1'
#
loop_
_entity.id
_entity.type
_entity.pdbx_description
1 polymer ?
#
loop_
_entity_poly.entity_id
_entity_poly.type
_entity_poly.pdbx_seq_one_letter_code
_entity_poly.pdbx_strand_id
1 'polypeptide(L)'
;MSVEVLNELRSLGQKYIALKKFEQSLESKIRKGIDVDDLYESVTSTIVEIQRIASKLVKEEPIYANWLHYVKGVGISHALSLYGYIDFNKAKTVSSIWTYGGLVNTDTYSREFKGALIRIGMSLLGIRKITPATYTRYEFPRGGKYAKYFVYRRKEADTKYPDWTNKHRFWHAMRMMLKMFTAHYFIVYKWLYEKEAYIPYPIKLVLEGKLNSHKHLYLPFVDTYLNLEWLTALENEYIKIGVQTRREPLTL
;
A
#
# COMPACT_ATOMS: atom_id res chain seq x y z
N MET A 1 -5.20 -9.82 18.94
CA MET A 1 -5.68 -10.75 17.90
C MET A 1 -4.74 -11.92 17.84
N SER A 2 -5.26 -13.14 17.73
CA SER A 2 -4.46 -14.36 17.83
C SER A 2 -3.75 -14.67 16.50
N VAL A 3 -2.68 -15.48 16.56
CA VAL A 3 -1.92 -15.90 15.37
C VAL A 3 -2.82 -16.68 14.40
N GLU A 4 -3.80 -17.39 14.92
CA GLU A 4 -4.79 -18.15 14.16
C GLU A 4 -5.62 -17.24 13.25
N VAL A 5 -6.08 -16.08 13.75
CA VAL A 5 -6.87 -15.13 12.94
C VAL A 5 -6.02 -14.54 11.81
N LEU A 6 -4.74 -14.23 12.06
CA LEU A 6 -3.83 -13.76 11.00
C LEU A 6 -3.60 -14.83 9.93
N ASN A 7 -3.44 -16.08 10.33
CA ASN A 7 -3.30 -17.20 9.39
C ASN A 7 -4.58 -17.43 8.59
N GLU A 8 -5.75 -17.28 9.21
CA GLU A 8 -7.04 -17.37 8.54
C GLU A 8 -7.22 -16.23 7.53
N LEU A 9 -6.94 -14.97 7.92
CA LEU A 9 -6.98 -13.81 7.03
C LEU A 9 -6.03 -13.97 5.85
N ARG A 10 -4.84 -14.54 6.07
CA ARG A 10 -3.89 -14.86 5.00
C ARG A 10 -4.44 -15.91 4.05
N SER A 11 -5.02 -17.00 4.57
CA SER A 11 -5.64 -18.06 3.77
C SER A 11 -6.79 -17.52 2.92
N LEU A 12 -7.69 -16.74 3.52
CA LEU A 12 -8.77 -16.04 2.82
C LEU A 12 -8.21 -15.07 1.76
N GLY A 13 -7.13 -14.36 2.09
CA GLY A 13 -6.43 -13.46 1.17
C GLY A 13 -5.90 -14.17 -0.07
N GLN A 14 -5.24 -15.30 0.11
CA GLN A 14 -4.71 -16.12 -0.99
C GLN A 14 -5.83 -16.68 -1.86
N LYS A 15 -6.91 -17.19 -1.26
CA LYS A 15 -8.11 -17.65 -2.00
C LYS A 15 -8.74 -16.51 -2.80
N TYR A 16 -8.94 -15.35 -2.18
CA TYR A 16 -9.47 -14.15 -2.83
C TYR A 16 -8.62 -13.74 -4.03
N ILE A 17 -7.30 -13.70 -3.88
CA ILE A 17 -6.36 -13.38 -4.96
C ILE A 17 -6.49 -14.36 -6.13
N ALA A 18 -6.52 -15.66 -5.85
CA ALA A 18 -6.64 -16.71 -6.85
C ALA A 18 -7.95 -16.60 -7.64
N LEU A 19 -9.07 -16.41 -6.92
CA LEU A 19 -10.39 -16.24 -7.55
C LEU A 19 -10.48 -14.96 -8.37
N LYS A 20 -9.92 -13.84 -7.91
CA LYS A 20 -9.89 -12.59 -8.71
C LYS A 20 -9.07 -12.72 -10.00
N LYS A 21 -8.01 -13.53 -9.99
CA LYS A 21 -7.28 -13.86 -11.22
C LYS A 21 -8.13 -14.71 -12.16
N PHE A 22 -8.87 -15.66 -11.61
CA PHE A 22 -9.75 -16.51 -12.40
C PHE A 22 -10.92 -15.72 -13.01
N GLU A 23 -11.58 -14.87 -12.22
CA GLU A 23 -12.60 -13.91 -12.67
C GLU A 23 -12.09 -13.08 -13.86
N GLN A 24 -10.90 -12.48 -13.77
CA GLN A 24 -10.28 -11.73 -14.87
C GLN A 24 -10.04 -12.57 -16.13
N SER A 25 -9.67 -13.84 -15.97
CA SER A 25 -9.54 -14.77 -17.10
C SER A 25 -10.88 -15.08 -17.75
N LEU A 26 -11.95 -15.20 -16.95
CA LEU A 26 -13.31 -15.43 -17.44
C LEU A 26 -13.85 -14.20 -18.17
N GLU A 27 -13.66 -12.99 -17.63
CA GLU A 27 -14.00 -11.74 -18.34
C GLU A 27 -13.34 -11.68 -19.73
N SER A 28 -12.09 -12.13 -19.84
CA SER A 28 -11.40 -12.16 -21.13
C SER A 28 -11.98 -13.19 -22.10
N LYS A 29 -12.59 -14.27 -21.61
CA LYS A 29 -13.28 -15.28 -22.44
C LYS A 29 -14.63 -14.77 -22.91
N ILE A 30 -15.41 -14.15 -22.02
CA ILE A 30 -16.69 -13.49 -22.35
C ILE A 30 -16.49 -12.45 -23.45
N ARG A 31 -15.45 -11.61 -23.36
CA ARG A 31 -15.12 -10.62 -24.42
C ARG A 31 -14.80 -11.25 -25.78
N LYS A 32 -14.47 -12.54 -25.83
CA LYS A 32 -14.22 -13.30 -27.06
C LYS A 32 -15.45 -14.08 -27.53
N GLY A 33 -16.60 -13.92 -26.88
CA GLY A 33 -17.83 -14.64 -27.18
C GLY A 33 -17.84 -16.10 -26.73
N ILE A 34 -16.95 -16.49 -25.80
CA ILE A 34 -16.96 -17.82 -25.20
C ILE A 34 -17.95 -17.82 -24.03
N ASP A 35 -18.95 -18.68 -24.11
CA ASP A 35 -19.95 -18.86 -23.05
C ASP A 35 -19.31 -19.48 -21.80
N VAL A 36 -19.25 -18.69 -20.72
CA VAL A 36 -18.77 -19.09 -19.40
C VAL A 36 -19.57 -18.39 -18.30
N ASP A 37 -20.81 -17.97 -18.58
CA ASP A 37 -21.57 -17.05 -17.72
C ASP A 37 -21.89 -17.69 -16.37
N ASP A 38 -22.39 -18.93 -16.33
CA ASP A 38 -22.66 -19.67 -15.09
C ASP A 38 -21.41 -19.80 -14.19
N LEU A 39 -20.26 -20.05 -14.82
CA LEU A 39 -18.99 -20.18 -14.11
C LEU A 39 -18.52 -18.83 -13.58
N TYR A 40 -18.70 -17.75 -14.35
CA TYR A 40 -18.39 -16.39 -13.92
C TYR A 40 -19.25 -15.97 -12.73
N GLU A 41 -20.56 -16.26 -12.75
CA GLU A 41 -21.47 -16.01 -11.64
C GLU A 41 -21.08 -16.78 -10.38
N SER A 42 -20.77 -18.07 -10.52
CA SER A 42 -20.31 -18.92 -9.40
C SER A 42 -19.03 -18.40 -8.74
N VAL A 43 -18.04 -17.99 -9.55
CA VAL A 43 -16.79 -17.39 -9.05
C VAL A 43 -17.05 -16.07 -8.36
N THR A 44 -17.90 -15.21 -8.95
CA THR A 44 -18.25 -13.91 -8.38
C THR A 44 -18.96 -14.06 -7.03
N SER A 45 -19.91 -15.00 -6.94
CA SER A 45 -20.61 -15.33 -5.70
C SER A 45 -19.64 -15.81 -4.60
N THR A 46 -18.70 -16.69 -4.96
CA THR A 46 -17.66 -17.17 -4.02
C THR A 46 -16.76 -16.03 -3.53
N ILE A 47 -16.40 -15.09 -4.40
CA ILE A 47 -15.63 -13.90 -4.02
C ILE A 47 -16.38 -13.04 -3.02
N VAL A 48 -17.67 -12.79 -3.26
CA VAL A 48 -18.53 -12.01 -2.35
C VAL A 48 -18.62 -12.69 -1.00
N GLU A 49 -18.77 -14.02 -0.96
CA GLU A 49 -18.81 -14.77 0.29
C GLU A 49 -17.50 -14.69 1.07
N ILE A 50 -16.35 -14.85 0.40
CA ILE A 50 -15.03 -14.66 1.04
C ILE A 50 -14.89 -13.25 1.60
N GLN A 51 -15.32 -12.22 0.85
CA GLN A 51 -15.28 -10.84 1.33
C GLN A 51 -16.19 -10.63 2.54
N ARG A 52 -17.37 -11.28 2.57
CA ARG A 52 -18.29 -11.23 3.71
C ARG A 52 -17.66 -11.84 4.96
N ILE A 53 -17.08 -13.02 4.86
CA ILE A 53 -16.37 -13.69 5.96
C ILE A 53 -15.19 -12.83 6.41
N ALA A 54 -14.31 -12.46 5.48
CA ALA A 54 -13.13 -11.66 5.76
C ALA A 54 -13.48 -10.30 6.36
N SER A 55 -14.61 -9.69 6.00
CA SER A 55 -14.99 -8.37 6.53
C SER A 55 -15.16 -8.35 8.04
N LYS A 56 -15.59 -9.48 8.65
CA LYS A 56 -15.72 -9.60 10.10
C LYS A 56 -14.34 -9.62 10.76
N LEU A 57 -13.47 -10.51 10.27
CA LEU A 57 -12.10 -10.69 10.78
C LEU A 57 -11.23 -9.45 10.55
N VAL A 58 -11.29 -8.85 9.35
CA VAL A 58 -10.50 -7.66 8.99
C VAL A 58 -10.88 -6.47 9.86
N LYS A 59 -12.14 -6.30 10.23
CA LYS A 59 -12.56 -5.17 11.09
C LYS A 59 -12.01 -5.26 12.51
N GLU A 60 -11.70 -6.48 12.97
CA GLU A 60 -11.09 -6.74 14.29
C GLU A 60 -9.56 -6.76 14.22
N GLU A 61 -8.99 -6.84 13.01
CA GLU A 61 -7.55 -6.84 12.75
C GLU A 61 -6.95 -5.47 13.15
N PRO A 62 -5.99 -5.43 14.10
CA PRO A 62 -5.41 -4.19 14.62
C PRO A 62 -4.94 -3.20 13.56
N ILE A 63 -4.24 -3.63 12.50
CA ILE A 63 -3.74 -2.70 11.47
C ILE A 63 -4.90 -2.09 10.68
N TYR A 64 -5.93 -2.87 10.36
CA TYR A 64 -7.10 -2.33 9.66
C TYR A 64 -7.91 -1.40 10.54
N ALA A 65 -8.27 -1.85 11.74
CA ALA A 65 -9.08 -1.11 12.70
C ALA A 65 -8.43 0.22 13.12
N ASN A 66 -7.11 0.23 13.29
CA ASN A 66 -6.38 1.40 13.78
C ASN A 66 -5.78 2.27 12.67
N TRP A 67 -5.62 1.75 11.45
CA TRP A 67 -4.93 2.49 10.40
C TRP A 67 -5.53 2.34 9.00
N LEU A 68 -5.56 1.15 8.40
CA LEU A 68 -5.91 1.03 6.96
C LEU A 68 -7.32 1.55 6.65
N HIS A 69 -8.29 1.38 7.56
CA HIS A 69 -9.64 1.91 7.38
C HIS A 69 -9.68 3.44 7.24
N TYR A 70 -8.70 4.14 7.84
CA TYR A 70 -8.55 5.59 7.76
C TYR A 70 -7.74 6.07 6.56
N VAL A 71 -7.25 5.17 5.70
CA VAL A 71 -6.51 5.53 4.48
C VAL A 71 -7.48 5.59 3.31
N LYS A 72 -7.65 6.78 2.73
CA LYS A 72 -8.62 7.00 1.66
C LYS A 72 -8.22 6.21 0.42
N GLY A 73 -9.04 5.20 0.10
CA GLY A 73 -8.83 4.29 -1.01
C GLY A 73 -8.36 2.89 -0.65
N VAL A 74 -8.17 2.62 0.63
CA VAL A 74 -7.99 1.27 1.11
C VAL A 74 -9.32 0.76 1.67
N GLY A 75 -9.86 -0.29 1.05
CA GLY A 75 -11.04 -1.00 1.54
C GLY A 75 -10.65 -2.41 1.98
N ILE A 76 -11.63 -3.19 2.42
CA ILE A 76 -11.44 -4.58 2.86
C ILE A 76 -10.72 -5.42 1.80
N SER A 77 -11.09 -5.28 0.52
CA SER A 77 -10.47 -6.02 -0.59
C SER A 77 -8.96 -5.73 -0.74
N HIS A 78 -8.54 -4.50 -0.47
CA HIS A 78 -7.13 -4.12 -0.50
C HIS A 78 -6.38 -4.68 0.71
N ALA A 79 -6.98 -4.57 1.91
CA ALA A 79 -6.44 -5.15 3.13
C ALA A 79 -6.26 -6.67 2.98
N LEU A 80 -7.30 -7.37 2.52
CA LEU A 80 -7.29 -8.80 2.26
C LEU A 80 -6.21 -9.21 1.25
N SER A 81 -6.01 -8.42 0.19
CA SER A 81 -4.91 -8.64 -0.75
C SER A 81 -3.54 -8.49 -0.06
N LEU A 82 -3.37 -7.47 0.79
CA LEU A 82 -2.12 -7.27 1.53
C LEU A 82 -1.82 -8.43 2.48
N TYR A 83 -2.82 -8.91 3.25
CA TYR A 83 -2.64 -10.08 4.12
C TYR A 83 -2.33 -11.37 3.33
N GLY A 84 -2.88 -11.52 2.13
CA GLY A 84 -2.60 -12.66 1.25
C GLY A 84 -1.17 -12.69 0.69
N TYR A 85 -0.56 -11.52 0.46
CA TYR A 85 0.79 -11.42 -0.12
C TYR A 85 1.90 -11.22 0.92
N ILE A 86 1.65 -10.49 2.00
CA ILE A 86 2.70 -10.09 2.94
C ILE A 86 2.66 -11.00 4.16
N ASP A 87 3.75 -11.74 4.34
CA ASP A 87 4.04 -12.46 5.57
C ASP A 87 5.13 -11.73 6.36
N PHE A 88 4.74 -11.02 7.42
CA PHE A 88 5.70 -10.28 8.25
C PHE A 88 6.68 -11.17 9.02
N ASN A 89 6.37 -12.47 9.21
CA ASN A 89 7.35 -13.41 9.78
C ASN A 89 8.53 -13.65 8.81
N LYS A 90 8.27 -13.55 7.50
CA LYS A 90 9.27 -13.71 6.43
C LYS A 90 9.87 -12.37 6.01
N ALA A 91 9.07 -11.31 5.94
CA ALA A 91 9.50 -9.98 5.56
C ALA A 91 10.21 -9.28 6.72
N LYS A 92 11.52 -9.49 6.87
CA LYS A 92 12.30 -8.91 7.98
C LYS A 92 12.49 -7.40 7.88
N THR A 93 12.39 -6.84 6.68
CA THR A 93 12.58 -5.40 6.43
C THR A 93 11.58 -4.89 5.40
N VAL A 94 11.30 -3.59 5.42
CA VAL A 94 10.50 -2.94 4.36
C VAL A 94 11.11 -3.16 2.96
N SER A 95 12.44 -3.19 2.84
CA SER A 95 13.12 -3.43 1.56
C SER A 95 12.83 -4.83 1.00
N SER A 96 12.62 -5.83 1.86
CA SER A 96 12.21 -7.18 1.41
C SER A 96 10.81 -7.16 0.78
N ILE A 97 9.88 -6.37 1.33
CA ILE A 97 8.54 -6.16 0.75
C ILE A 97 8.66 -5.44 -0.60
N TRP A 98 9.52 -4.42 -0.69
CA TRP A 98 9.74 -3.70 -1.95
C TRP A 98 10.34 -4.58 -3.04
N THR A 99 11.26 -5.48 -2.68
CA THR A 99 11.86 -6.47 -3.58
C THR A 99 10.79 -7.43 -4.07
N TYR A 100 10.06 -8.05 -3.14
CA TYR A 100 8.98 -8.99 -3.47
C TYR A 100 7.88 -8.35 -4.32
N GLY A 101 7.53 -7.08 -4.06
CA GLY A 101 6.53 -6.32 -4.80
C GLY A 101 7.03 -5.62 -6.07
N GLY A 102 8.28 -5.82 -6.47
CA GLY A 102 8.85 -5.23 -7.69
C GLY A 102 8.87 -3.70 -7.70
N LEU A 103 9.06 -3.08 -6.52
CA LEU A 103 9.23 -1.64 -6.33
C LEU A 103 10.71 -1.21 -6.38
N VAL A 104 11.63 -2.15 -6.46
CA VAL A 104 13.06 -1.93 -6.72
C VAL A 104 13.42 -2.58 -8.06
N ASN A 105 14.55 -2.18 -8.63
CA ASN A 105 15.05 -2.78 -9.87
C ASN A 105 15.66 -4.13 -9.52
N THR A 106 14.86 -5.19 -9.68
CA THR A 106 15.24 -6.58 -9.48
C THR A 106 14.49 -7.44 -10.49
N ASP A 107 15.12 -8.53 -10.93
CA ASP A 107 14.48 -9.53 -11.78
C ASP A 107 13.62 -10.52 -10.97
N THR A 108 13.86 -10.60 -9.66
CA THR A 108 13.18 -11.50 -8.74
C THR A 108 12.08 -10.76 -7.97
N TYR A 109 10.85 -10.79 -8.50
CA TYR A 109 9.66 -10.26 -7.82
C TYR A 109 8.39 -11.01 -8.21
N SER A 110 7.35 -10.94 -7.36
CA SER A 110 6.02 -11.45 -7.71
C SER A 110 5.31 -10.43 -8.60
N ARG A 111 5.04 -10.81 -9.85
CA ARG A 111 4.27 -9.99 -10.80
C ARG A 111 2.84 -9.77 -10.30
N GLU A 112 2.28 -10.77 -9.65
CA GLU A 112 0.95 -10.73 -9.06
C GLU A 112 0.88 -9.71 -7.92
N PHE A 113 1.85 -9.75 -7.00
CA PHE A 113 1.91 -8.79 -5.91
C PHE A 113 2.16 -7.37 -6.41
N LYS A 114 3.07 -7.19 -7.38
CA LYS A 114 3.27 -5.89 -8.06
C LYS A 114 1.96 -5.37 -8.66
N GLY A 115 1.20 -6.22 -9.34
CA GLY A 115 -0.11 -5.87 -9.88
C GLY A 115 -1.11 -5.47 -8.79
N ALA A 116 -1.12 -6.15 -7.65
CA ALA A 116 -1.95 -5.79 -6.51
C ALA A 116 -1.57 -4.43 -5.90
N LEU A 117 -0.27 -4.15 -5.75
CA LEU A 117 0.22 -2.85 -5.29
C LEU A 117 -0.17 -1.73 -6.27
N ILE A 118 -0.07 -1.94 -7.58
CA ILE A 118 -0.52 -0.96 -8.59
C ILE A 118 -2.02 -0.68 -8.44
N ARG A 119 -2.85 -1.71 -8.24
CA ARG A 119 -4.30 -1.51 -8.00
C ARG A 119 -4.57 -0.72 -6.71
N ILE A 120 -3.81 -0.97 -5.64
CA ILE A 120 -3.88 -0.17 -4.42
C ILE A 120 -3.50 1.29 -4.74
N GLY A 121 -2.39 1.53 -5.44
CA GLY A 121 -1.96 2.87 -5.82
C GLY A 121 -2.99 3.61 -6.67
N MET A 122 -3.58 2.91 -7.64
CA MET A 122 -4.70 3.42 -8.42
C MET A 122 -5.90 3.79 -7.54
N SER A 123 -6.23 2.95 -6.57
CA SER A 123 -7.29 3.26 -5.60
C SER A 123 -6.92 4.47 -4.73
N LEU A 124 -5.69 4.59 -4.21
CA LEU A 124 -5.26 5.76 -3.45
C LEU A 124 -5.43 7.07 -4.24
N LEU A 125 -5.23 7.01 -5.56
CA LEU A 125 -5.46 8.14 -6.47
C LEU A 125 -6.92 8.29 -6.94
N GLY A 126 -7.80 7.34 -6.64
CA GLY A 126 -9.18 7.35 -7.13
C GLY A 126 -9.30 7.13 -8.65
N ILE A 127 -8.34 6.41 -9.25
CA ILE A 127 -8.35 6.07 -10.69
C ILE A 127 -8.77 4.60 -10.88
N ARG A 128 -9.64 4.36 -11.87
CA ARG A 128 -10.09 2.99 -12.21
C ARG A 128 -9.18 2.30 -13.23
N LYS A 129 -8.61 3.07 -14.15
CA LYS A 129 -7.73 2.60 -15.23
C LYS A 129 -6.64 3.64 -15.48
N ILE A 130 -5.44 3.17 -15.75
CA ILE A 130 -4.34 4.02 -16.20
C ILE A 130 -4.44 4.17 -17.72
N THR A 131 -4.63 5.41 -18.19
CA THR A 131 -4.70 5.77 -19.60
C THR A 131 -3.62 6.81 -19.93
N PRO A 132 -3.33 7.11 -21.20
CA PRO A 132 -2.40 8.19 -21.56
C PRO A 132 -2.73 9.53 -20.88
N ALA A 133 -4.02 9.86 -20.78
CA ALA A 133 -4.50 11.05 -20.07
C ALA A 133 -4.25 11.01 -18.55
N THR A 134 -4.06 9.83 -17.94
CA THR A 134 -3.68 9.75 -16.53
C THR A 134 -2.26 10.26 -16.30
N TYR A 135 -1.36 10.12 -17.27
CA TYR A 135 0.06 10.46 -17.12
C TYR A 135 0.33 11.96 -17.04
N THR A 136 -0.60 12.78 -17.51
CA THR A 136 -0.50 14.25 -17.54
C THR A 136 -1.23 14.93 -16.38
N ARG A 137 -1.97 14.17 -15.56
CA ARG A 137 -2.76 14.74 -14.44
C ARG A 137 -1.89 15.00 -13.21
N TYR A 138 -2.16 16.13 -12.57
CA TYR A 138 -1.63 16.51 -11.25
C TYR A 138 -2.72 16.55 -10.17
N GLU A 139 -3.97 16.35 -10.58
CA GLU A 139 -5.11 16.34 -9.68
C GLU A 139 -5.80 14.99 -9.74
N PHE A 140 -6.11 14.48 -8.55
CA PHE A 140 -6.66 13.15 -8.38
C PHE A 140 -7.92 13.23 -7.50
N PRO A 141 -9.04 12.59 -7.90
CA PRO A 141 -10.33 12.76 -7.25
C PRO A 141 -10.34 12.48 -5.75
N ARG A 142 -9.43 11.61 -5.28
CA ARG A 142 -9.45 11.14 -3.91
C ARG A 142 -8.87 12.14 -2.92
N GLY A 143 -7.94 13.03 -3.32
CA GLY A 143 -7.42 14.10 -2.45
C GLY A 143 -6.78 13.68 -1.11
N GLY A 144 -6.58 12.38 -0.86
CA GLY A 144 -5.97 11.86 0.37
C GLY A 144 -4.46 12.13 0.43
N LYS A 145 -3.84 11.93 1.59
CA LYS A 145 -2.43 12.17 1.86
C LYS A 145 -1.50 11.39 0.94
N TYR A 146 -1.83 10.15 0.59
CA TYR A 146 -1.06 9.42 -0.42
C TYR A 146 -1.16 10.04 -1.80
N ALA A 147 -2.34 10.53 -2.20
CA ALA A 147 -2.50 11.25 -3.46
C ALA A 147 -1.71 12.57 -3.46
N LYS A 148 -1.73 13.32 -2.35
CA LYS A 148 -0.89 14.52 -2.17
C LYS A 148 0.61 14.18 -2.26
N TYR A 149 1.04 13.10 -1.61
CA TYR A 149 2.42 12.61 -1.70
C TYR A 149 2.81 12.21 -3.12
N PHE A 150 1.90 11.57 -3.87
CA PHE A 150 2.10 11.29 -5.29
C PHE A 150 2.34 12.58 -6.09
N VAL A 151 1.50 13.61 -5.89
CA VAL A 151 1.62 14.90 -6.60
C VAL A 151 2.94 15.59 -6.25
N TYR A 152 3.34 15.57 -4.98
CA TYR A 152 4.65 16.05 -4.53
C TYR A 152 5.79 15.35 -5.28
N ARG A 153 5.81 14.01 -5.27
CA ARG A 153 6.84 13.22 -5.97
C ARG A 153 6.79 13.39 -7.48
N ARG A 154 5.62 13.71 -8.05
CA ARG A 154 5.46 14.00 -9.47
C ARG A 154 6.10 15.33 -9.85
N LYS A 155 5.80 16.40 -9.11
CA LYS A 155 6.42 17.73 -9.29
C LYS A 155 7.94 17.66 -9.15
N GLU A 156 8.43 16.98 -8.12
CA GLU A 156 9.87 16.75 -7.93
C GLU A 156 10.51 16.01 -9.12
N ALA A 157 9.82 15.02 -9.66
CA ALA A 157 10.31 14.29 -10.84
C ALA A 157 10.32 15.15 -12.11
N ASP A 158 9.40 16.12 -12.24
CA ASP A 158 9.41 17.07 -13.36
C ASP A 158 10.66 17.98 -13.31
N THR A 159 11.06 18.43 -12.12
CA THR A 159 12.27 19.24 -11.94
C THR A 159 13.55 18.41 -12.06
N LYS A 160 13.59 17.23 -11.44
CA LYS A 160 14.80 16.41 -11.35
C LYS A 160 15.11 15.63 -12.62
N TYR A 161 14.09 15.28 -13.40
CA TYR A 161 14.20 14.45 -14.60
C TYR A 161 13.47 15.08 -15.79
N PRO A 162 13.95 16.23 -16.30
CA PRO A 162 13.28 16.95 -17.38
C PRO A 162 13.14 16.10 -18.66
N ASP A 163 14.11 15.25 -18.95
CA ASP A 163 14.14 14.38 -20.14
C ASP A 163 13.19 13.19 -20.06
N TRP A 164 12.60 12.92 -18.89
CA TRP A 164 11.67 11.81 -18.75
C TRP A 164 10.31 12.13 -19.38
N THR A 165 9.76 11.17 -20.12
CA THR A 165 8.38 11.25 -20.59
C THR A 165 7.39 11.37 -19.42
N ASN A 166 6.19 11.89 -19.70
CA ASN A 166 5.10 11.93 -18.70
C ASN A 166 4.79 10.54 -18.12
N LYS A 167 4.91 9.49 -18.93
CA LYS A 167 4.75 8.12 -18.47
C LYS A 167 5.83 7.75 -17.44
N HIS A 168 7.11 8.01 -17.71
CA HIS A 168 8.21 7.71 -16.78
C HIS A 168 8.05 8.43 -15.44
N ARG A 169 7.75 9.73 -15.47
CA ARG A 169 7.55 10.54 -14.25
C ARG A 169 6.33 10.09 -13.46
N PHE A 170 5.24 9.69 -14.11
CA PHE A 170 4.06 9.12 -13.46
C PHE A 170 4.38 7.82 -12.73
N TRP A 171 5.05 6.89 -13.42
CA TRP A 171 5.43 5.61 -12.81
C TRP A 171 6.46 5.76 -11.71
N HIS A 172 7.37 6.73 -11.82
CA HIS A 172 8.27 7.10 -10.72
C HIS A 172 7.48 7.56 -9.49
N ALA A 173 6.58 8.54 -9.64
CA ALA A 173 5.76 9.04 -8.54
C ALA A 173 4.87 7.94 -7.93
N MET A 174 4.25 7.10 -8.76
CA MET A 174 3.45 5.94 -8.32
C MET A 174 4.29 4.98 -7.48
N ARG A 175 5.50 4.64 -7.95
CA ARG A 175 6.43 3.76 -7.24
C ARG A 175 6.84 4.37 -5.90
N MET A 176 7.14 5.66 -5.85
CA MET A 176 7.50 6.35 -4.60
C MET A 176 6.34 6.35 -3.60
N MET A 177 5.12 6.63 -4.06
CA MET A 177 3.92 6.55 -3.24
C MET A 177 3.70 5.13 -2.69
N LEU A 178 3.86 4.09 -3.52
CA LEU A 178 3.71 2.69 -3.08
C LEU A 178 4.80 2.24 -2.11
N LYS A 179 6.04 2.72 -2.28
CA LYS A 179 7.10 2.51 -1.30
C LYS A 179 6.75 3.15 0.04
N MET A 180 6.24 4.38 0.03
CA MET A 180 5.77 5.06 1.23
C MET A 180 4.62 4.29 1.89
N PHE A 181 3.64 3.83 1.09
CA PHE A 181 2.51 3.06 1.59
C PHE A 181 2.94 1.76 2.29
N THR A 182 3.79 0.98 1.63
CA THR A 182 4.31 -0.28 2.19
C THR A 182 5.26 -0.07 3.37
N ALA A 183 5.98 1.05 3.42
CA ALA A 183 6.77 1.44 4.60
C ALA A 183 5.89 1.75 5.80
N HIS A 184 4.83 2.54 5.60
CA HIS A 184 3.86 2.81 6.67
C HIS A 184 3.19 1.51 7.13
N TYR A 185 2.82 0.60 6.21
CA TYR A 185 2.25 -0.69 6.60
C TYR A 185 3.20 -1.51 7.47
N PHE A 186 4.50 -1.52 7.14
CA PHE A 186 5.51 -2.17 7.96
C PHE A 186 5.68 -1.52 9.34
N ILE A 187 5.74 -0.19 9.40
CA ILE A 187 5.84 0.57 10.65
C ILE A 187 4.64 0.29 11.55
N VAL A 188 3.44 0.32 11.00
CA VAL A 188 2.20 0.08 11.76
C VAL A 188 2.15 -1.36 12.27
N TYR A 189 2.56 -2.34 11.48
CA TYR A 189 2.70 -3.72 11.95
C TYR A 189 3.66 -3.81 13.14
N LYS A 190 4.89 -3.29 12.98
CA LYS A 190 5.92 -3.31 14.04
C LYS A 190 5.44 -2.65 15.32
N TRP A 191 4.77 -1.52 15.20
CA TRP A 191 4.24 -0.81 16.36
C TRP A 191 3.08 -1.54 17.05
N LEU A 192 2.07 -1.98 16.28
CA LEU A 192 0.86 -2.54 16.89
C LEU A 192 1.09 -3.95 17.46
N TYR A 193 1.89 -4.77 16.78
CA TYR A 193 2.16 -6.16 17.18
C TYR A 193 3.41 -6.34 18.01
N GLU A 194 4.52 -5.71 17.61
CA GLU A 194 5.83 -5.94 18.26
C GLU A 194 6.19 -4.85 19.26
N LYS A 195 5.38 -3.78 19.35
CA LYS A 195 5.65 -2.59 20.19
C LYS A 195 7.00 -1.95 19.88
N GLU A 196 7.45 -2.05 18.62
CA GLU A 196 8.73 -1.55 18.15
C GLU A 196 8.55 -0.32 17.25
N ALA A 197 9.24 0.78 17.57
CA ALA A 197 9.36 1.94 16.70
C ALA A 197 10.41 1.68 15.61
N TYR A 198 9.98 1.08 14.50
CA TYR A 198 10.89 0.71 13.40
C TYR A 198 11.51 1.94 12.71
N ILE A 199 12.84 2.03 12.71
CA ILE A 199 13.58 3.11 12.04
C ILE A 199 14.05 2.62 10.66
N PRO A 200 13.58 3.22 9.55
CA PRO A 200 14.11 2.88 8.23
C PRO A 200 15.61 3.16 8.13
N TYR A 201 16.35 2.27 7.46
CA TYR A 201 17.81 2.35 7.34
C TYR A 201 18.36 3.73 6.92
N PRO A 202 17.77 4.47 5.94
CA PRO A 202 18.26 5.81 5.61
C PRO A 202 18.20 6.79 6.78
N ILE A 203 17.16 6.73 7.61
CA ILE A 203 17.05 7.57 8.81
C ILE A 203 18.08 7.17 9.85
N LYS A 204 18.31 5.86 10.02
CA LYS A 204 19.38 5.35 10.88
C LYS A 204 20.75 5.92 10.49
N LEU A 205 21.08 5.96 9.20
CA LEU A 205 22.32 6.57 8.72
C LEU A 205 22.41 8.07 9.01
N VAL A 206 21.30 8.81 8.92
CA VAL A 206 21.28 10.24 9.29
C VAL A 206 21.51 10.43 10.79
N LEU A 207 20.88 9.60 11.64
CA LEU A 207 21.07 9.63 13.08
C LEU A 207 22.52 9.31 13.49
N GLU A 208 23.16 8.38 12.78
CA GLU A 208 24.56 8.01 12.96
C GLU A 208 25.54 9.05 12.38
N GLY A 209 25.05 10.16 11.80
CA GLY A 209 25.89 11.18 11.16
C GLY A 209 26.55 10.71 9.85
N LYS A 210 26.16 9.56 9.32
CA LYS A 210 26.70 8.96 8.09
C LYS A 210 26.06 9.48 6.81
N LEU A 211 24.94 10.22 6.92
CA LEU A 211 24.23 10.78 5.78
C LEU A 211 23.77 12.21 6.06
N ASN A 212 24.20 13.16 5.21
CA ASN A 212 23.75 14.55 5.22
C ASN A 212 22.41 14.69 4.48
N SER A 213 21.35 14.10 5.02
CA SER A 213 19.99 14.24 4.49
C SER A 213 19.01 14.66 5.57
N HIS A 214 17.81 15.09 5.17
CA HIS A 214 16.81 15.57 6.12
C HIS A 214 16.39 14.48 7.11
N LYS A 215 16.32 14.84 8.40
CA LYS A 215 15.92 13.98 9.53
C LYS A 215 14.41 13.68 9.58
N HIS A 216 13.68 13.90 8.48
CA HIS A 216 12.23 13.80 8.47
C HIS A 216 11.76 12.39 8.14
N LEU A 217 11.05 11.77 9.08
CA LEU A 217 10.27 10.57 8.85
C LEU A 217 8.79 10.94 8.64
N TYR A 218 8.20 10.48 7.55
CA TYR A 218 6.75 10.55 7.41
C TYR A 218 6.11 9.49 8.31
N LEU A 219 5.19 9.93 9.16
CA LEU A 219 4.36 9.04 9.95
C LEU A 219 3.28 8.41 9.06
N PRO A 220 2.76 7.23 9.44
CA PRO A 220 1.64 6.61 8.76
C PRO A 220 0.52 7.60 8.46
N PHE A 221 0.25 7.81 7.17
CA PHE A 221 -0.78 8.75 6.74
C PHE A 221 -2.17 8.27 7.16
N VAL A 222 -2.96 9.20 7.67
CA VAL A 222 -4.33 9.01 8.16
C VAL A 222 -5.16 10.15 7.56
N ASP A 223 -6.21 9.83 6.81
CA ASP A 223 -7.05 10.81 6.08
C ASP A 223 -8.27 11.29 6.87
N THR A 224 -8.31 11.03 8.18
CA THR A 224 -9.32 11.51 9.12
C THR A 224 -8.72 12.54 10.08
N TYR A 225 -9.57 13.37 10.67
CA TYR A 225 -9.20 14.33 11.73
C TYR A 225 -9.05 13.68 13.11
N LEU A 226 -9.28 12.37 13.22
CA LEU A 226 -9.16 11.65 14.49
C LEU A 226 -7.71 11.67 14.98
N ASN A 227 -7.53 12.05 16.24
CA ASN A 227 -6.27 11.85 16.94
C ASN A 227 -6.18 10.40 17.38
N LEU A 228 -5.33 9.62 16.71
CA LEU A 228 -5.11 8.22 17.05
C LEU A 228 -4.02 8.13 18.12
N GLU A 229 -4.38 7.66 19.31
CA GLU A 229 -3.46 7.57 20.46
C GLU A 229 -2.18 6.80 20.12
N TRP A 230 -2.31 5.67 19.41
CA TRP A 230 -1.16 4.86 19.00
C TRP A 230 -0.20 5.63 18.09
N LEU A 231 -0.71 6.52 17.24
CA LEU A 231 0.11 7.30 16.30
C LEU A 231 0.86 8.40 17.04
N THR A 232 0.22 9.03 18.03
CA THR A 232 0.85 10.01 18.92
C THR A 232 1.91 9.35 19.80
N ALA A 233 1.63 8.16 20.34
CA ALA A 233 2.62 7.40 21.10
C ALA A 233 3.84 7.02 20.24
N LEU A 234 3.61 6.55 19.01
CA LEU A 234 4.67 6.24 18.05
C LEU A 234 5.50 7.49 17.68
N GLU A 235 4.84 8.62 17.47
CA GLU A 235 5.53 9.90 17.21
C GLU A 235 6.44 10.31 18.37
N ASN A 236 5.95 10.18 19.61
CA ASN A 236 6.75 10.47 20.79
C ASN A 236 7.98 9.56 20.90
N GLU A 237 7.88 8.28 20.55
CA GLU A 237 9.03 7.38 20.50
C GLU A 237 10.08 7.83 19.47
N TYR A 238 9.66 8.27 18.28
CA TYR A 238 10.59 8.83 17.30
C TYR A 238 11.26 10.12 17.79
N ILE A 239 10.52 11.00 18.49
CA ILE A 239 11.07 12.24 19.05
C ILE A 239 12.13 11.94 20.11
N LYS A 240 11.89 10.94 21.00
CA LYS A 240 12.86 10.53 22.03
C LYS A 240 14.22 10.13 21.47
N ILE A 241 14.24 9.54 20.27
CA ILE A 241 15.48 9.14 19.58
C ILE A 241 16.00 10.19 18.59
N GLY A 242 15.48 11.42 18.63
CA GLY A 242 15.96 12.55 17.82
C GLY A 242 15.51 12.53 16.36
N VAL A 243 14.48 11.76 16.01
CA VAL A 243 13.88 11.75 14.66
C VAL A 243 12.81 12.83 14.59
N GLN A 244 12.88 13.68 13.55
CA GLN A 244 11.82 14.63 13.27
C GLN A 244 10.70 13.93 12.47
N THR A 245 9.47 14.07 12.90
CA THR A 245 8.32 13.42 12.26
C THR A 245 7.48 14.39 11.44
N ARG A 246 6.73 13.86 10.46
CA ARG A 246 5.74 14.62 9.68
C ARG A 246 4.47 13.79 9.48
N ARG A 247 3.31 14.35 9.85
CA ARG A 247 1.98 13.75 9.62
C ARG A 247 1.38 14.07 8.26
N GLU A 248 1.95 15.05 7.55
CA GLU A 248 1.50 15.52 6.24
C GLU A 248 2.63 15.42 5.20
N PRO A 249 2.30 15.10 3.94
CA PRO A 249 3.20 15.26 2.81
C PRO A 249 3.65 16.73 2.66
N LEU A 250 4.88 16.94 2.19
CA LEU A 250 5.31 18.26 1.77
C LEU A 250 4.48 18.75 0.57
N THR A 251 4.18 20.04 0.55
CA THR A 251 3.59 20.74 -0.58
C THR A 251 4.67 21.55 -1.28
N LEU A 252 4.91 21.28 -2.56
CA LEU A 252 5.71 22.12 -3.47
C LEU A 252 4.82 23.17 -4.12
#